data_AF-A0A958WD77-F1
#
_entry.id   AF-A0A958WD77-F1
#
_cell.length_a   1.000
_cell.length_b   1.000
_cell.length_c   1.000
_cell.angle_alpha   90.00
_cell.angle_beta   90.00
_cell.angle_gamma   90.00
#
_symmetry.space_group_name_H-M   'P 1'
#
loop_
_entity.id
_entity.type
_entity.pdbx_description
1 polymer ?
#
loop_
_entity_poly.entity_id
_entity_poly.type
_entity_poly.pdbx_seq_one_letter_code
_entity_poly.pdbx_strand_id
1 'polypeptide(L)'
;MFAQYQFLDGKVRPYALAGVVPQLYTSASYPPGDATKNSIEGSPEVTSNSLNLSDDLKRFNLAVSLGAGLKVKVAGGFFNARLRYSYGLFTTFKESSALNPQNPDLLWELGESLDGFTIQDLSISIGYTYHIFIPKKLR
;
A
#
# COMPACT_ATOMS: atom_id res chain seq x y z
N MET A 1 -4.43 -13.28 1.75
CA MET A 1 -4.39 -14.55 2.49
C MET A 1 -2.98 -14.75 3.04
N PHE A 2 -2.86 -15.25 4.27
CA PHE A 2 -1.57 -15.51 4.91
C PHE A 2 -1.50 -16.93 5.47
N ALA A 3 -0.37 -17.60 5.23
CA ALA A 3 0.05 -18.76 6.00
C ALA A 3 0.90 -18.26 7.18
N GLN A 4 0.72 -18.87 8.35
CA GLN A 4 1.48 -18.57 9.55
C GLN A 4 2.16 -19.84 10.06
N TYR A 5 3.44 -19.74 10.40
CA TYR A 5 4.19 -20.77 11.10
C TYR A 5 4.60 -20.26 12.48
N GLN A 6 4.24 -21.01 13.53
CA GLN A 6 4.59 -20.67 14.91
C GLN A 6 5.81 -21.48 15.34
N PHE A 7 6.85 -20.82 15.84
CA PHE A 7 8.11 -21.48 16.18
C PHE A 7 8.08 -22.13 17.55
N LEU A 8 7.43 -21.49 18.53
CA LEU A 8 7.38 -21.94 19.91
C LEU A 8 5.97 -21.83 20.45
N ASP A 9 5.59 -22.81 21.27
CA ASP A 9 4.36 -22.78 22.06
C ASP A 9 4.67 -22.42 23.51
N GLY A 10 3.98 -21.40 24.03
CA GLY A 10 4.23 -20.89 25.37
C GLY A 10 3.40 -19.65 25.70
N LYS A 11 3.85 -18.90 26.72
CA LYS A 11 3.31 -17.57 27.06
C LYS A 11 3.66 -16.55 25.98
N VAL A 12 4.86 -16.65 25.41
CA VAL A 12 5.28 -15.88 24.23
C VAL A 12 5.39 -16.84 23.06
N ARG A 13 4.74 -16.50 21.95
CA ARG A 13 4.61 -17.32 20.76
C ARG A 13 5.11 -16.55 19.54
N PRO A 14 6.41 -16.59 19.25
CA PRO A 14 6.95 -16.05 18.01
C PRO A 14 6.41 -16.82 16.81
N TYR A 15 6.16 -16.09 15.73
CA TYR A 15 5.68 -16.65 14.48
C TYR A 15 6.22 -15.89 13.28
N ALA A 16 6.33 -16.58 12.15
CA ALA A 16 6.53 -15.99 10.84
C ALA A 16 5.26 -16.16 10.01
N LEU A 17 5.08 -15.29 9.02
CA LEU A 17 3.96 -15.33 8.10
C LEU A 17 4.41 -15.00 6.68
N ALA A 18 3.76 -15.62 5.72
CA ALA A 18 3.97 -15.36 4.30
C ALA A 18 2.62 -15.46 3.57
N GLY A 19 2.42 -14.67 2.52
CA GLY A 19 1.18 -14.73 1.77
C GLY A 19 1.05 -13.68 0.68
N VAL A 20 -0.16 -13.59 0.15
CA VAL A 20 -0.55 -12.62 -0.88
C VAL A 20 -1.58 -11.65 -0.32
N VAL A 21 -1.49 -10.37 -0.68
CA VAL A 21 -2.31 -9.29 -0.15
C VAL A 21 -2.94 -8.53 -1.32
N PRO A 22 -4.28 -8.48 -1.42
CA PRO A 22 -4.92 -7.56 -2.35
C PRO A 22 -4.72 -6.13 -1.85
N GLN A 23 -4.34 -5.24 -2.77
CA GLN A 23 -4.21 -3.81 -2.52
C GLN A 23 -5.26 -3.08 -3.35
N LEU A 24 -5.98 -2.16 -2.70
CA LEU A 24 -7.00 -1.33 -3.33
C LEU A 24 -6.55 0.12 -3.21
N TYR A 25 -6.34 0.79 -4.34
CA TYR A 25 -5.98 2.20 -4.39
C TYR A 25 -7.21 3.02 -4.77
N THR A 26 -7.50 4.06 -3.99
CA THR A 26 -8.72 4.88 -4.14
C THR A 26 -8.48 6.23 -4.79
N SER A 27 -7.28 6.80 -4.64
CA SER A 27 -6.95 8.13 -5.11
C SER A 27 -5.44 8.31 -5.27
N ALA A 28 -5.02 9.14 -6.21
CA ALA A 28 -3.69 9.75 -6.21
C ALA A 28 -3.72 11.16 -6.77
N SER A 29 -2.83 11.97 -6.24
CA SER A 29 -2.59 13.34 -6.68
C SER A 29 -1.10 13.55 -6.81
N TYR A 30 -0.66 14.18 -7.89
CA TYR A 30 0.67 14.73 -7.98
C TYR A 30 0.63 16.15 -7.39
N PRO A 31 1.32 16.43 -6.28
CA PRO A 31 1.42 17.79 -5.79
C PRO A 31 2.16 18.65 -6.83
N PRO A 32 1.79 19.93 -6.97
CA PRO A 32 2.59 20.83 -7.78
C PRO A 32 4.02 20.80 -7.25
N GLY A 33 4.97 20.38 -8.07
CA GLY A 33 6.38 20.52 -7.72
C GLY A 33 6.66 22.00 -7.51
N ASP A 34 7.58 22.33 -6.60
CA ASP A 34 8.17 23.66 -6.56
C ASP A 34 8.85 23.90 -7.92
N ALA A 35 8.09 24.40 -8.90
CA ALA A 35 8.60 24.98 -10.12
C ALA A 35 9.24 26.33 -9.81
N THR A 36 10.10 26.39 -8.78
CA THR A 36 10.98 27.53 -8.62
C THR A 36 12.26 27.28 -9.40
N LYS A 37 12.46 28.19 -10.36
CA LYS A 37 13.71 28.49 -11.09
C LYS A 37 13.95 27.70 -12.35
N ASN A 38 13.19 28.05 -13.38
CA ASN A 38 13.77 28.54 -14.64
C ASN A 38 12.73 29.44 -15.34
N SER A 39 12.28 30.49 -14.64
CA SER A 39 11.55 31.59 -15.28
C SER A 39 12.52 32.28 -16.24
N ILE A 40 12.45 31.94 -17.52
CA ILE A 40 12.87 32.85 -18.59
C ILE A 40 12.06 34.13 -18.36
N GLU A 41 12.74 35.26 -18.17
CA GLU A 41 12.10 36.58 -17.98
C GLU A 41 11.05 36.79 -19.08
N GLY A 42 9.77 36.87 -18.68
CA GLY A 42 8.65 37.13 -19.59
C GLY A 42 7.64 35.99 -19.81
N SER A 43 7.80 34.81 -19.19
CA SER A 43 6.77 33.77 -19.25
C SER A 43 5.73 33.96 -18.12
N PRO A 44 4.42 33.85 -18.41
CA PRO A 44 3.38 33.95 -17.37
C PRO A 44 3.56 32.85 -16.32
N GLU A 45 3.36 33.19 -15.05
CA GLU A 45 3.37 32.23 -13.93
C GLU A 45 2.34 31.13 -14.19
N VAL A 46 2.82 29.93 -14.53
CA VAL A 46 1.97 28.74 -14.58
C VAL A 46 1.62 28.41 -13.13
N THR A 47 0.38 28.71 -12.75
CA THR A 47 -0.17 28.29 -11.46
C THR A 47 -0.28 26.77 -11.49
N SER A 48 0.73 26.08 -10.95
CA SER A 48 0.76 24.62 -10.91
C SER A 48 -0.37 24.15 -9.98
N ASN A 49 -1.46 23.68 -10.58
CA ASN A 49 -2.54 23.02 -9.87
C ASN A 49 -2.15 21.56 -9.65
N SER A 50 -2.54 20.97 -8.52
CA SER A 50 -2.31 19.55 -8.27
C SER A 50 -2.99 18.70 -9.35
N LEU A 51 -2.23 17.83 -10.02
CA LEU A 51 -2.77 16.96 -11.05
C LEU A 51 -3.42 15.73 -10.41
N ASN A 52 -4.68 15.45 -10.76
CA ASN A 52 -5.36 14.26 -10.30
C ASN A 52 -4.99 13.06 -11.17
N LEU A 53 -4.36 12.05 -10.57
CA LEU A 53 -3.87 10.84 -11.23
C LEU A 53 -4.76 9.61 -10.93
N SER A 54 -5.92 9.81 -10.31
CA SER A 54 -6.77 8.71 -9.84
C SER A 54 -7.33 7.84 -10.96
N ASP A 55 -7.53 8.39 -12.17
CA ASP A 55 -8.05 7.65 -13.32
C ASP A 55 -6.98 6.81 -14.03
N ASP A 56 -5.72 7.20 -13.88
CA ASP A 56 -4.56 6.50 -14.44
C ASP A 56 -4.10 5.32 -13.58
N LEU A 57 -4.61 5.24 -12.35
CA LEU A 57 -4.29 4.19 -11.38
C LEU A 57 -5.02 2.88 -11.66
N LYS A 58 -4.30 1.77 -11.55
CA LYS A 58 -4.91 0.45 -11.43
C LYS A 58 -5.49 0.32 -10.03
N ARG A 59 -6.81 0.49 -9.90
CA ARG A 59 -7.50 0.44 -8.59
C ARG A 59 -7.19 -0.84 -7.80
N PHE A 60 -7.01 -1.97 -8.47
CA PHE A 60 -6.69 -3.24 -7.84
C PHE A 60 -5.27 -3.69 -8.17
N ASN A 61 -4.53 -4.12 -7.15
CA ASN A 61 -3.20 -4.71 -7.25
C ASN A 61 -3.09 -5.93 -6.31
N LEU A 62 -2.06 -6.73 -6.50
CA LEU A 62 -1.71 -7.85 -5.64
C LEU A 62 -0.28 -7.69 -5.16
N ALA A 63 0.00 -7.99 -3.91
CA ALA A 63 1.34 -7.95 -3.34
C ALA A 63 1.68 -9.31 -2.72
N VAL A 64 2.96 -9.69 -2.75
CA VAL A 64 3.47 -10.75 -1.87
C VAL A 64 3.91 -10.09 -0.58
N SER A 65 3.69 -10.77 0.55
CA SER A 65 3.99 -10.23 1.86
C SER A 65 4.61 -11.27 2.76
N LEU A 66 5.64 -10.83 3.48
CA LEU A 66 6.39 -11.61 4.46
C LEU A 66 6.41 -10.85 5.78
N GLY A 67 6.45 -11.56 6.89
CA GLY A 67 6.49 -10.91 8.19
C GLY A 67 6.82 -11.84 9.32
N ALA A 68 7.03 -11.23 10.48
CA ALA A 68 7.25 -11.91 11.73
C ALA A 68 6.54 -11.17 12.85
N GLY A 69 6.19 -11.90 13.91
CA GLY A 69 5.53 -11.32 15.04
C GLY A 69 5.63 -12.15 16.29
N LEU A 70 5.09 -11.59 17.37
CA LEU A 70 5.04 -12.17 18.69
C LEU A 70 3.58 -12.14 19.15
N LYS A 71 3.08 -13.27 19.67
CA LYS A 71 1.82 -13.32 20.41
C LYS A 71 2.11 -13.58 21.88
N VAL A 72 1.60 -12.74 22.77
CA VAL A 72 1.72 -12.92 24.22
C VAL A 72 0.36 -13.34 24.77
N LYS A 73 0.30 -14.54 25.33
CA LYS A 73 -0.90 -15.10 25.95
C LYS A 73 -1.24 -14.32 27.22
N VAL A 74 -2.47 -13.84 27.29
CA VAL A 74 -3.06 -13.19 28.46
C VAL A 74 -4.44 -13.79 28.73
N ALA A 75 -5.04 -13.49 29.88
CA ALA A 75 -6.35 -14.03 30.22
C ALA A 75 -7.39 -13.59 29.17
N GLY A 76 -8.06 -14.55 28.53
CA GLY A 76 -9.10 -14.29 27.52
C GLY A 76 -8.61 -14.09 26.08
N GLY A 77 -7.30 -14.13 25.80
CA GLY A 77 -6.80 -13.90 24.44
C GLY A 77 -5.29 -13.75 24.29
N PHE A 78 -4.87 -12.93 23.33
CA PHE A 78 -3.47 -12.65 23.03
C PHE A 78 -3.24 -11.17 22.70
N PHE A 79 -2.20 -10.58 23.28
CA PHE A 79 -1.57 -9.39 22.67
C PHE A 79 -0.72 -9.83 21.49
N ASN A 80 -0.72 -9.06 20.42
CA ASN A 80 0.08 -9.32 19.23
C ASN A 80 0.88 -8.08 18.83
N ALA A 81 2.12 -8.32 18.41
CA ALA A 81 2.95 -7.34 17.73
C ALA A 81 3.48 -8.01 16.46
N ARG A 82 3.45 -7.30 15.33
CA ARG A 82 3.81 -7.85 14.02
C ARG A 82 4.46 -6.79 13.14
N LEU A 83 5.59 -7.18 12.56
CA LEU A 83 6.25 -6.49 11.48
C LEU A 83 5.95 -7.23 10.16
N ARG A 84 5.60 -6.48 9.12
CA ARG A 84 5.25 -7.03 7.82
C ARG A 84 5.85 -6.17 6.72
N TYR A 85 6.47 -6.80 5.74
CA TYR A 85 6.88 -6.17 4.49
C TYR A 85 6.00 -6.73 3.37
N SER A 86 5.55 -5.86 2.47
CA SER A 86 4.82 -6.28 1.27
C SER A 86 5.44 -5.65 0.02
N TYR A 87 5.54 -6.45 -1.02
CA TYR A 87 6.07 -6.07 -2.32
C TYR A 87 4.97 -6.27 -3.36
N GLY A 88 4.54 -5.19 -4.02
CA GLY A 88 3.57 -5.25 -5.10
C GLY A 88 4.05 -6.15 -6.24
N LEU A 89 3.14 -6.85 -6.91
CA LEU A 89 3.47 -7.73 -8.04
C LEU A 89 3.26 -7.05 -9.38
N PHE A 90 2.39 -6.05 -9.44
CA PHE A 90 2.05 -5.35 -10.66
C PHE A 90 2.36 -3.86 -10.55
N THR A 91 2.59 -3.25 -11.71
CA THR A 91 2.72 -1.80 -11.85
C THR A 91 1.47 -1.09 -11.38
N THR A 92 1.65 0.05 -10.72
CA THR A 92 0.58 0.82 -10.08
C THR A 92 -0.28 1.59 -11.10
N PHE A 93 0.31 1.97 -12.23
CA PHE A 93 -0.33 2.73 -13.31
C PHE A 93 -0.70 1.85 -14.50
N LYS A 94 -1.74 2.25 -15.22
CA LYS A 94 -2.18 1.59 -16.46
C LYS A 94 -1.19 1.89 -17.58
N GLU A 95 -0.84 0.91 -18.42
CA GLU A 95 0.13 1.09 -19.51
C GLU A 95 -0.32 2.16 -20.55
N SER A 96 -1.60 2.50 -20.60
CA SER A 96 -2.14 3.56 -21.45
C SER A 96 -2.05 4.98 -20.85
N SER A 97 -1.55 5.15 -19.63
CA SER A 97 -1.55 6.46 -18.95
C SER A 97 -0.58 7.47 -19.56
N ALA A 98 0.46 7.01 -20.27
CA ALA A 98 1.41 7.90 -20.96
C ALA A 98 0.77 8.67 -22.14
N LEU A 99 -0.41 8.25 -22.63
CA LEU A 99 -1.14 8.88 -23.73
C LEU A 99 -2.62 9.08 -23.39
N ASN A 100 -2.96 9.24 -22.10
CA ASN A 100 -4.36 9.41 -21.72
C ASN A 100 -4.88 10.77 -22.23
N PRO A 101 -5.83 10.81 -23.17
CA PRO A 101 -6.38 12.07 -23.69
C PRO A 101 -7.19 12.85 -22.64
N GLN A 102 -7.45 12.28 -21.46
CA GLN A 102 -8.09 12.98 -20.34
C GLN A 102 -7.11 13.81 -19.49
N ASN A 103 -5.80 13.62 -19.63
CA ASN A 103 -4.76 14.40 -18.97
C ASN A 103 -3.64 14.76 -19.98
N PRO A 104 -3.92 15.62 -20.98
CA PRO A 104 -2.91 16.03 -21.98
C PRO A 104 -1.70 16.72 -21.34
N ASP A 105 -1.89 17.32 -20.16
CA ASP A 105 -0.87 18.04 -19.40
C ASP A 105 0.23 17.10 -18.86
N LEU A 106 -0.04 15.79 -18.77
CA LEU A 106 0.90 14.82 -18.24
C LEU A 106 2.14 14.65 -19.13
N LEU A 107 1.98 14.77 -20.46
CA LEU A 107 3.09 14.74 -21.41
C LEU A 107 3.73 16.12 -21.61
N TRP A 108 2.92 17.20 -21.52
CA TRP A 108 3.32 18.56 -21.84
C TRP A 108 3.90 19.35 -20.65
N GLU A 109 3.41 19.15 -19.43
CA GLU A 109 3.91 19.82 -18.21
C GLU A 109 5.01 19.04 -17.50
N LEU A 110 4.94 17.70 -17.48
CA LEU A 110 5.87 16.88 -16.70
C LEU A 110 7.06 16.36 -17.51
N GLY A 111 6.95 16.26 -18.85
CA GLY A 111 8.01 15.72 -19.71
C GLY A 111 8.43 14.28 -19.37
N GLU A 112 7.69 13.61 -18.48
CA GLU A 112 8.00 12.32 -17.90
C GLU A 112 6.88 11.32 -18.22
N SER A 113 7.29 10.16 -18.74
CA SER A 113 6.49 8.94 -18.72
C SER A 113 6.28 8.55 -17.25
N LEU A 114 5.03 8.31 -16.83
CA LEU A 114 4.76 7.60 -15.58
C LEU A 114 5.27 6.15 -15.73
N ASP A 115 6.57 5.97 -15.54
CA ASP A 115 7.20 4.67 -15.58
C ASP A 115 6.59 3.80 -14.48
N GLY A 116 6.20 2.58 -14.86
CA GLY A 116 5.41 1.67 -14.03
C GLY A 116 6.12 1.31 -12.73
N PHE A 117 5.92 2.10 -11.67
CA PHE A 117 6.45 1.79 -10.36
C PHE A 117 5.53 0.84 -9.59
N THR A 118 6.14 0.15 -8.64
CA THR A 118 5.47 -0.84 -7.78
C THR A 118 5.51 -0.35 -6.33
N ILE A 119 4.39 -0.41 -5.63
CA ILE A 119 4.31 -0.01 -4.22
C ILE A 119 4.90 -1.11 -3.33
N GLN A 120 5.76 -0.69 -2.40
CA GLN A 120 6.32 -1.54 -1.35
C GLN A 120 5.97 -0.91 0.00
N ASP A 121 5.49 -1.71 0.94
CA ASP A 121 5.12 -1.25 2.28
C ASP A 121 5.86 -2.01 3.39
N LEU A 122 6.31 -1.28 4.39
CA LEU A 122 6.72 -1.83 5.69
C LEU A 122 5.71 -1.37 6.74
N SER A 123 5.10 -2.33 7.44
CA SER A 123 4.03 -2.10 8.40
C SER A 123 4.37 -2.71 9.74
N ILE A 124 4.15 -1.92 10.80
CA ILE A 124 4.18 -2.36 12.19
C ILE A 124 2.75 -2.34 12.71
N SER A 125 2.33 -3.42 13.36
CA SER A 125 0.99 -3.54 13.94
C SER A 125 1.08 -4.08 15.36
N ILE A 126 0.32 -3.47 16.27
CA ILE A 126 0.18 -3.89 17.66
C ILE A 126 -1.33 -3.97 17.95
N GLY A 127 -1.78 -5.04 18.60
CA GLY A 127 -3.20 -5.20 18.90
C GLY A 127 -3.49 -6.29 19.91
N TYR A 128 -4.78 -6.46 20.20
CA TYR A 128 -5.30 -7.49 21.09
C TYR A 128 -6.32 -8.36 20.35
N THR A 129 -6.25 -9.66 20.55
CA THR A 129 -7.19 -10.63 19.97
C THR A 129 -7.91 -11.33 21.12
N TYR A 130 -9.23 -11.12 21.21
CA TYR A 130 -10.10 -11.81 22.17
C TYR A 130 -10.74 -13.03 21.51
N HIS A 131 -10.82 -14.15 22.22
CA HIS A 131 -11.49 -15.34 21.72
C HIS A 131 -12.97 -15.31 22.04
N ILE A 132 -13.82 -15.22 21.01
CA ILE A 132 -15.27 -15.38 21.16
C ILE A 132 -15.61 -16.83 20.84
N PHE A 133 -15.98 -17.61 21.86
CA PHE A 133 -16.45 -18.99 21.67
C PHE A 133 -17.98 -19.00 21.62
N ILE A 134 -18.55 -19.33 20.45
CA ILE A 134 -19.99 -19.54 20.27
C ILE A 134 -20.21 -21.05 20.16
N PRO A 135 -20.62 -21.74 21.25
CA PRO A 135 -20.89 -23.17 21.19
C PRO A 135 -22.06 -23.45 20.24
N LYS A 136 -21.86 -24.34 19.26
CA LYS A 136 -22.98 -24.92 18.52
C LYS A 136 -23.79 -25.79 19.49
N LYS A 137 -25.10 -25.53 19.60
CA LYS A 137 -26.00 -26.44 20.32
C LYS A 137 -25.93 -27.81 19.66
N LEU A 138 -25.55 -28.83 20.41
CA LEU A 138 -25.75 -30.22 20.03
C LEU A 138 -27.27 -30.45 20.03
N ARG A 139 -27.82 -30.79 18.87
CA ARG A 139 -29.24 -31.12 18.70
C ARG A 139 -29.36 -32.62 18.51
#